data_AF-A0AA38P5M5-F1
#
_entry.id   AF-A0AA38P5M5-F1
#
_cell.length_a   1.000
_cell.length_b   1.000
_cell.length_c   1.000
_cell.angle_alpha   90.00
_cell.angle_beta   90.00
_cell.angle_gamma   90.00
#
_symmetry.space_group_name_H-M   'P 1'
#
loop_
_entity.id
_entity.type
_entity.pdbx_description
1 polymer ?
#
loop_
_entity_poly.entity_id
_entity_poly.type
_entity_poly.pdbx_seq_one_letter_code
_entity_poly.pdbx_strand_id
1 'polypeptide(L)'
;MFSKHSQAYRGLLRELKKSSLPPHKINSALSSSFRRLAEEAKHSDVILDDLRNAAVFMAAQREYKVLLDRYNPLVDLTAEERIHATARRVGLDMPITHEPENNK
;
A
#
# COMPACT_ATOMS: atom_id res chain seq x y z
N MET A 1 11.72 -23.60 21.06
CA MET A 1 11.02 -23.30 19.78
C MET A 1 9.92 -22.30 20.04
N PHE A 2 9.75 -21.27 19.20
CA PHE A 2 8.60 -20.37 19.31
C PHE A 2 7.33 -21.05 18.79
N SER A 3 6.18 -20.77 19.42
CA SER A 3 4.88 -21.30 18.97
C SER A 3 4.54 -20.81 17.55
N LYS A 4 3.91 -21.68 16.75
CA LYS A 4 3.47 -21.40 15.37
C LYS A 4 2.64 -20.11 15.29
N HIS A 5 1.71 -19.91 16.23
CA HIS A 5 0.86 -18.71 16.30
C HIS A 5 1.69 -17.44 16.55
N SER A 6 2.68 -17.53 17.45
CA SER A 6 3.57 -16.39 17.74
C SER A 6 4.41 -15.99 16.54
N GLN A 7 4.89 -16.97 15.77
CA GLN A 7 5.68 -16.72 14.57
C GLN A 7 4.84 -16.06 13.45
N ALA A 8 3.61 -16.56 13.23
CA ALA A 8 2.69 -15.96 12.26
C ALA A 8 2.33 -14.51 12.62
N TYR A 9 1.96 -14.28 13.87
CA TYR A 9 1.64 -12.92 14.36
C TYR A 9 2.82 -11.96 14.26
N ARG A 10 4.04 -12.39 14.64
CA ARG A 10 5.25 -11.56 14.53
C ARG A 10 5.58 -11.24 13.08
N GLY A 11 5.38 -12.19 12.16
CA GLY A 11 5.54 -11.97 10.72
C GLY A 11 4.60 -10.88 10.23
N LEU A 12 3.31 -11.00 10.54
CA LEU A 12 2.28 -10.03 10.18
C LEU A 12 2.57 -8.64 10.75
N LEU A 13 2.90 -8.52 12.04
CA LEU A 13 3.26 -7.24 12.65
C LEU A 13 4.48 -6.59 12.00
N ARG A 14 5.46 -7.38 11.57
CA ARG A 14 6.65 -6.85 10.88
C ARG A 14 6.27 -6.27 9.53
N GLU A 15 5.43 -6.94 8.76
CA GLU A 15 4.99 -6.42 7.46
C GLU A 15 4.10 -5.17 7.62
N LEU A 16 3.21 -5.15 8.62
CA LEU A 16 2.45 -3.94 9.00
C LEU A 16 3.35 -2.75 9.36
N LYS A 17 4.45 -2.99 10.10
CA LYS A 17 5.39 -1.93 10.47
C LYS A 17 6.12 -1.38 9.25
N LYS A 18 6.46 -2.25 8.30
CA LYS A 18 7.13 -1.89 7.04
C LYS A 18 6.21 -1.17 6.07
N SER A 19 4.92 -1.48 6.07
CA SER A 19 3.93 -0.86 5.19
C SER A 19 3.40 0.48 5.71
N SER A 20 3.70 0.85 6.96
CA SER A 20 3.26 2.13 7.51
C SER A 20 4.02 3.32 6.92
N LEU A 21 3.30 4.44 6.75
CA LEU A 21 3.84 5.74 6.35
C LEU A 21 3.57 6.72 7.50
N PRO A 22 4.58 7.14 8.28
CA PRO A 22 6.02 6.81 8.22
C PRO A 22 6.36 5.40 8.72
N PRO A 23 7.51 4.83 8.32
CA PRO A 23 7.88 3.45 8.67
C PRO A 23 7.93 3.25 10.18
N HIS A 24 7.51 2.06 10.62
CA HIS A 24 7.46 1.62 12.02
C HIS A 24 6.47 2.35 12.95
N LYS A 25 5.75 3.39 12.50
CA LYS A 25 4.69 4.01 13.31
C LYS A 25 3.34 3.37 13.01
N ILE A 26 2.84 2.51 13.88
CA ILE A 26 1.51 1.89 13.73
C ILE A 26 0.53 2.57 14.68
N ASN A 27 -0.70 2.80 14.21
CA ASN A 27 -1.81 3.24 15.07
C ASN A 27 -2.10 2.19 16.17
N SER A 28 -2.15 2.63 17.42
CA SER A 28 -2.40 1.76 18.58
C SER A 28 -3.70 0.97 18.44
N ALA A 29 -4.75 1.58 17.90
CA ALA A 29 -6.03 0.91 17.63
C ALA A 29 -5.85 -0.29 16.69
N LEU A 30 -5.14 -0.10 15.58
CA LEU A 30 -4.86 -1.16 14.61
C LEU A 30 -4.06 -2.31 15.24
N SER A 31 -3.03 -1.97 16.03
CA SER A 31 -2.22 -2.97 16.72
C SER A 31 -3.03 -3.80 17.73
N SER A 32 -4.01 -3.17 18.40
CA SER A 32 -4.92 -3.85 19.32
C SER A 32 -5.88 -4.79 18.58
N SER A 33 -6.43 -4.37 17.44
CA SER A 33 -7.29 -5.21 16.60
C SER A 33 -6.57 -6.45 16.11
N PHE A 34 -5.36 -6.31 15.57
CA PHE A 34 -4.55 -7.46 15.14
C PHE A 34 -4.11 -8.34 16.31
N ARG A 35 -3.92 -7.77 17.50
CA ARG A 35 -3.66 -8.56 18.69
C ARG A 35 -4.88 -9.41 19.07
N ARG A 36 -6.09 -8.86 19.01
CA ARG A 36 -7.34 -9.62 19.26
C ARG A 36 -7.50 -10.77 18.26
N LEU A 37 -7.28 -10.50 16.97
CA LEU A 37 -7.28 -11.54 15.93
C LEU A 37 -6.23 -12.64 16.20
N ALA A 38 -5.04 -12.27 16.67
CA ALA A 38 -4.00 -13.24 16.99
C ALA A 38 -4.31 -14.09 18.23
N GLU A 39 -5.07 -13.56 19.19
CA GLU A 39 -5.58 -14.33 20.33
C GLU A 39 -6.66 -15.32 19.86
N GLU A 40 -7.59 -14.89 19.00
CA GLU A 40 -8.60 -15.76 18.41
C GLU A 40 -7.98 -16.88 17.55
N ALA A 41 -6.92 -16.56 16.82
CA ALA A 41 -6.14 -17.51 16.03
C ALA A 41 -5.47 -18.63 16.86
N LYS A 42 -5.38 -18.51 18.19
CA LYS A 42 -4.88 -19.60 19.04
C LYS A 42 -5.88 -20.75 19.15
N HIS A 43 -7.16 -20.47 18.87
CA HIS A 43 -8.25 -21.44 19.02
C HIS A 43 -8.71 -22.03 17.69
N SER A 44 -8.23 -21.52 16.55
CA SER A 44 -8.59 -21.98 15.22
C SER A 44 -7.39 -21.96 14.26
N ASP A 45 -7.09 -23.12 13.67
CA ASP A 45 -6.01 -23.25 12.68
C ASP A 45 -6.32 -22.48 11.38
N VAL A 46 -7.60 -22.35 11.02
CA VAL A 46 -8.03 -21.61 9.82
C VAL A 46 -7.61 -20.14 9.91
N ILE A 47 -7.86 -19.51 11.07
CA ILE A 47 -7.51 -18.10 11.31
C ILE A 47 -5.98 -17.92 11.32
N LEU A 48 -5.24 -18.93 11.78
CA LEU A 48 -3.78 -18.90 11.73
C LEU A 48 -3.25 -18.94 10.29
N ASP A 49 -3.88 -19.71 9.40
CA ASP A 49 -3.52 -19.70 7.98
C ASP A 49 -3.92 -18.38 7.31
N ASP A 50 -5.06 -17.79 7.66
CA ASP A 50 -5.45 -16.45 7.20
C ASP A 50 -4.43 -15.37 7.63
N LEU A 51 -3.90 -15.45 8.86
CA LEU A 51 -2.83 -14.55 9.31
C LEU A 51 -1.56 -14.69 8.48
N ARG A 52 -1.20 -15.91 8.07
CA ARG A 52 -0.05 -16.15 7.19
C ARG A 52 -0.30 -15.58 5.80
N ASN A 53 -1.48 -15.84 5.25
CA ASN A 53 -1.91 -15.31 3.95
C ASN A 53 -1.89 -13.77 3.94
N ALA A 54 -2.40 -13.14 4.99
CA ALA A 54 -2.37 -11.69 5.15
C ALA A 54 -0.94 -11.14 5.22
N ALA A 55 -0.02 -11.83 5.90
CA ALA A 55 1.39 -11.42 5.94
C ALA A 55 2.05 -11.48 4.55
N VAL A 56 1.76 -12.54 3.77
CA VAL A 56 2.24 -12.68 2.38
C VAL A 56 1.65 -11.59 1.49
N PHE A 57 0.34 -11.35 1.59
CA PHE A 57 -0.36 -10.32 0.83
C PHE A 57 0.25 -8.92 1.08
N MET A 58 0.51 -8.56 2.34
CA MET A 58 1.13 -7.26 2.66
C MET A 58 2.54 -7.12 2.09
N ALA A 59 3.32 -8.20 2.08
CA ALA A 59 4.64 -8.19 1.46
C ALA A 59 4.54 -7.99 -0.07
N ALA A 60 3.62 -8.71 -0.72
CA ALA A 60 3.37 -8.58 -2.16
C ALA A 60 2.84 -7.19 -2.52
N GLN A 61 1.97 -6.59 -1.71
CA GLN A 61 1.42 -5.26 -1.96
C GLN A 61 2.49 -4.18 -1.95
N ARG A 62 3.49 -4.30 -1.07
CA ARG A 62 4.64 -3.39 -1.05
C ARG A 62 5.47 -3.52 -2.33
N GLU A 63 5.74 -4.75 -2.75
CA GLU A 63 6.50 -5.01 -3.98
C GLU A 63 5.74 -4.53 -5.22
N TYR A 64 4.44 -4.80 -5.28
CA TYR A 64 3.55 -4.30 -6.32
C TYR A 64 3.64 -2.78 -6.43
N LYS A 65 3.58 -2.04 -5.31
CA LYS A 65 3.74 -0.58 -5.32
C LYS A 65 5.09 -0.17 -5.92
N VAL A 66 6.20 -0.81 -5.51
CA VAL A 66 7.54 -0.51 -6.04
C VAL A 66 7.63 -0.76 -7.56
N LEU A 67 7.02 -1.85 -8.04
CA LEU A 67 7.01 -2.17 -9.47
C LEU A 67 6.13 -1.19 -10.26
N LEU A 68 4.99 -0.80 -9.68
CA LEU A 68 4.07 0.16 -10.28
C LEU A 68 4.75 1.51 -10.45
N ASP A 69 5.42 2.02 -9.41
CA ASP A 69 6.16 3.29 -9.47
C ASP A 69 7.29 3.25 -10.52
N ARG A 70 7.93 2.09 -10.70
CA ARG A 70 9.04 1.92 -11.65
C ARG A 70 8.58 1.88 -13.11
N TYR A 71 7.55 1.09 -13.40
CA TYR A 71 7.15 0.80 -14.77
C TYR A 71 5.98 1.66 -15.24
N ASN A 72 5.18 2.20 -14.33
CA ASN A 72 4.07 3.09 -14.63
C ASN A 72 4.00 4.29 -13.65
N PRO A 73 4.97 5.21 -13.71
CA PRO A 73 5.00 6.38 -12.84
C PRO A 73 3.88 7.40 -13.11
N LEU A 74 3.12 7.23 -14.20
CA LEU A 74 2.03 8.14 -14.59
C LEU A 74 0.65 7.67 -14.10
N VAL A 75 0.59 6.58 -13.31
CA VAL A 75 -0.68 5.94 -12.93
C VAL A 75 -1.51 6.80 -11.98
N ASP A 76 -0.85 7.56 -11.11
CA ASP A 76 -1.50 8.42 -10.10
C ASP A 76 -1.82 9.83 -10.64
N LEU A 77 -1.39 10.16 -11.86
CA LEU A 77 -1.61 11.48 -12.46
C LEU A 77 -3.03 11.62 -12.99
N THR A 78 -3.56 12.84 -12.89
CA THR A 78 -4.78 13.21 -13.59
C THR A 78 -4.60 13.11 -15.11
N ALA A 79 -5.71 13.07 -15.85
CA ALA A 79 -5.67 12.95 -17.30
C ALA A 79 -4.84 14.08 -17.96
N GLU A 80 -4.98 15.32 -17.46
CA GLU A 80 -4.26 16.49 -17.94
C GLU A 80 -2.76 16.39 -17.66
N GLU A 81 -2.37 16.09 -16.41
CA GLU A 81 -0.97 15.91 -16.02
C GLU A 81 -0.30 14.78 -16.80
N ARG A 82 -1.03 13.70 -17.07
CA ARG A 82 -0.54 12.58 -17.89
C ARG A 82 -0.29 13.00 -19.33
N ILE A 83 -1.16 13.82 -19.92
CA ILE A 83 -0.98 14.36 -21.26
C ILE A 83 0.26 15.27 -21.29
N HIS A 84 0.40 16.20 -20.33
CA HIS A 84 1.60 17.05 -20.20
C HIS A 84 2.89 16.24 -20.00
N ALA A 85 2.87 15.21 -19.16
CA ALA A 85 4.03 14.34 -18.95
C ALA A 85 4.41 13.57 -20.22
N THR A 86 3.42 13.18 -21.02
CA THR A 86 3.64 12.50 -22.31
C THR A 86 4.18 13.45 -23.36
N ALA A 87 3.66 14.68 -23.46
CA ALA A 87 4.20 15.72 -24.34
C ALA A 87 5.68 16.01 -24.03
N ARG A 88 6.03 16.13 -22.74
CA ARG A 88 7.42 16.36 -22.32
C ARG A 88 8.36 15.22 -22.69
N ARG A 89 7.88 13.96 -22.77
CA ARG A 89 8.71 12.82 -23.23
C ARG A 89 9.18 12.98 -24.68
N VAL A 90 8.43 13.67 -25.52
CA VAL A 90 8.79 13.95 -26.93
C VAL A 90 9.41 15.33 -27.12
N GLY A 91 9.74 16.03 -26.03
CA GLY A 91 10.29 17.39 -26.09
C GLY A 91 9.28 18.47 -26.46
N LEU A 92 7.98 18.19 -26.32
CA LEU A 92 6.90 19.16 -26.52
C LEU A 92 6.33 19.61 -25.17
N ASP A 93 5.73 20.81 -25.14
CA ASP A 93 4.87 21.24 -24.04
C ASP A 93 3.45 21.45 -24.56
N MET A 94 2.45 21.17 -23.72
CA MET A 94 1.06 21.31 -24.14
C MET A 94 0.66 22.78 -24.16
N PRO A 95 -0.16 23.21 -25.13
CA PRO A 95 -0.67 24.56 -25.18
C PRO A 95 -1.56 24.86 -23.96
N ILE A 96 -1.55 26.12 -23.53
CA ILE A 96 -2.47 26.60 -22.49
C ILE A 96 -3.90 26.42 -23.01
N THR A 97 -4.72 25.70 -22.25
CA THR A 97 -6.13 25.51 -22.57
C THR A 97 -6.87 26.84 -22.47
N HIS A 98 -7.83 27.05 -23.36
CA HIS A 98 -8.62 28.28 -23.36
C HIS A 98 -9.42 28.39 -22.06
N GLU A 99 -9.10 29.39 -21.23
CA GLU A 99 -9.96 29.77 -20.11
C GLU A 99 -11.19 30.49 -20.69
N PRO A 100 -12.42 29.94 -20.53
CA PRO A 100 -13.60 30.64 -20.99
C PRO A 100 -13.73 31.94 -20.20
N GLU A 101 -13.81 33.07 -20.91
CA GLU A 101 -14.14 34.38 -20.32
C GLU A 101 -15.54 34.32 -19.70
N ASN A 102 -15.64 33.88 -18.45
CA ASN A 102 -16.86 34.01 -17.67
C ASN A 102 -16.62 35.00 -16.53
N ASN A 103 -16.63 36.29 -16.90
CA ASN A 103 -16.88 37.39 -15.97
C ASN A 103 -17.39 38.61 -16.74
N LYS A 104 -18.69 38.58 -17.08
CA LYS A 104 -19.60 39.73 -17.06
C LYS A 104 -20.99 39.26 -16.63
#